data_AF-A0A6J4M4Q4-F1
#
_entry.id   AF-A0A6J4M4Q4-F1
#
_cell.length_a   1.000
_cell.length_b   1.000
_cell.length_c   1.000
_cell.angle_alpha   90.00
_cell.angle_beta   90.00
_cell.angle_gamma   90.00
#
_symmetry.space_group_name_H-M   'P 1'
#
loop_
_entity.id
_entity.type
_entity.pdbx_description
1 polymer ?
#
loop_
_entity_poly.entity_id
_entity_poly.type
_entity_poly.pdbx_seq_one_letter_code
_entity_poly.pdbx_strand_id
1 'polypeptide(L)' 'MSTPTTPSRWQFWIDRGGTFTDVVGRRPDGTLVTHKLLSENPEQYRDAAVAGIRHLLGLKAGEPIRPEQVEC' A
#
# COMPACT_ATOMS: atom_id res chain seq x y z
N MET A 1 29.39 -12.19 11.73
CA MET A 1 29.06 -12.29 10.30
C MET A 1 27.64 -11.77 10.14
N SER A 2 27.47 -10.53 9.70
CA SER A 2 26.14 -9.94 9.51
C SER A 2 25.60 -10.41 8.16
N THR A 3 24.54 -11.19 8.16
CA THR A 3 23.79 -11.53 6.95
C THR A 3 23.34 -10.25 6.26
N PRO A 4 23.41 -10.15 4.92
CA PRO A 4 22.85 -9.01 4.22
C PRO A 4 21.33 -9.04 4.45
N THR A 5 20.83 -8.12 5.28
CA THR A 5 19.39 -7.88 5.43
C THR A 5 18.94 -7.31 4.09
N THR A 6 18.39 -8.15 3.21
CA THR A 6 17.61 -7.66 2.08
C THR A 6 16.65 -6.62 2.64
N PRO A 7 16.61 -5.37 2.14
CA PRO A 7 15.64 -4.42 2.64
C PRO A 7 14.27 -5.07 2.52
N SER A 8 13.57 -5.22 3.65
CA SER A 8 12.27 -5.88 3.63
C SER A 8 11.37 -5.08 2.70
N ARG A 9 10.64 -5.73 1.79
CA ARG A 9 9.77 -4.99 0.86
C ARG A 9 8.56 -4.48 1.63
N TRP A 10 7.77 -3.61 1.00
CA TRP A 10 6.48 -3.25 1.59
C TRP A 10 5.57 -4.47 1.67
N GLN A 11 4.84 -4.59 2.77
CA GLN A 11 3.76 -5.55 2.93
C GLN A 11 2.46 -4.77 3.13
N PHE A 12 1.35 -5.29 2.60
CA PHE A 12 0.06 -4.65 2.71
C PHE A 12 -1.02 -5.63 3.16
N TRP A 13 -1.92 -5.15 4.02
CA TRP A 13 -3.16 -5.82 4.39
C TRP A 13 -4.33 -4.89 4.10
N ILE A 14 -5.37 -5.45 3.51
CA ILE A 14 -6.54 -4.69 3.05
C ILE A 14 -7.77 -5.24 3.74
N ASP A 15 -8.51 -4.36 4.41
CA ASP A 15 -9.84 -4.64 4.93
C ASP A 15 -10.85 -3.79 4.17
N ARG A 16 -11.61 -4.41 3.26
CA ARG A 16 -12.67 -3.73 2.50
C ARG A 16 -13.98 -3.86 3.26
N GLY A 17 -14.48 -2.74 3.77
CA GLY A 17 -15.83 -2.61 4.32
C GLY A 17 -16.82 -2.00 3.34
N GLY A 18 -18.06 -1.80 3.80
CA GLY A 18 -19.13 -1.19 3.00
C GLY A 18 -18.93 0.30 2.74
N THR A 19 -18.53 1.07 3.76
CA THR A 19 -18.31 2.53 3.63
C THR A 19 -16.85 2.88 3.41
N PHE A 20 -15.94 2.17 4.09
CA PHE A 20 -14.51 2.45 4.06
C PHE A 20 -13.69 1.20 3.75
N THR A 21 -12.56 1.43 3.10
CA THR A 21 -11.47 0.46 2.94
C THR A 21 -10.28 0.94 3.76
N ASP A 22 -9.79 0.08 4.64
CA ASP A 22 -8.59 0.29 5.43
C ASP A 22 -7.40 -0.41 4.77
N VAL A 23 -6.34 0.35 4.52
CA VAL A 23 -5.06 -0.15 4.00
C VAL A 23 -4.02 -0.02 5.09
N VAL A 24 -3.48 -1.16 5.55
CA VAL A 24 -2.35 -1.21 6.47
C VAL A 24 -1.10 -1.53 5.67
N GLY A 25 -0.09 -0.68 5.73
CA GLY A 25 1.22 -0.89 5.11
C GLY A 25 2.29 -1.09 6.16
N ARG A 26 3.12 -2.11 6.02
CA ARG A 26 4.39 -2.22 6.72
C ARG A 26 5.51 -1.75 5.81
N ARG A 27 6.26 -0.75 6.26
CA ARG A 27 7.43 -0.22 5.57
C ARG A 27 8.60 -1.21 5.58
N PRO A 28 9.57 -1.04 4.68
CA PRO A 28 10.84 -1.75 4.71
C PRO A 28 11.63 -1.69 6.04
N ASP A 29 11.42 -0.64 6.83
CA ASP A 29 12.02 -0.47 8.14
C ASP A 29 11.24 -1.17 9.28
N GLY A 30 10.14 -1.84 8.95
CA GLY A 30 9.26 -2.52 9.90
C GLY A 30 8.17 -1.64 10.52
N THR A 31 8.15 -0.34 10.26
CA THR A 31 7.11 0.56 10.80
C THR A 31 5.76 0.34 10.12
N LEU A 32 4.68 0.48 10.88
CA LEU A 32 3.31 0.38 10.37
C LEU A 32 2.74 1.76 10.05
N VAL A 33 1.98 1.81 8.96
CA VAL A 33 1.15 2.96 8.57
C VAL A 33 -0.21 2.49 8.11
N THR A 34 -1.18 3.39 8.22
CA THR A 34 -2.55 3.14 7.82
C THR A 34 -3.04 4.24 6.89
N HIS A 35 -3.93 3.88 5.98
CA HIS A 35 -4.66 4.83 5.16
C HIS A 35 -6.10 4.33 4.96
N LYS A 36 -7.06 5.18 5.30
CA LYS A 36 -8.49 4.89 5.20
C LYS A 36 -9.09 5.68 4.05
N LEU A 37 -9.80 5.00 3.15
CA LEU A 37 -10.46 5.60 2.00
C LEU A 37 -11.94 5.22 2.00
N LEU A 38 -12.79 6.04 1.34
CA LEU A 38 -14.13 5.59 0.97
C LEU A 38 -14.01 4.33 0.11
N SER A 39 -14.83 3.31 0.37
CA SER A 39 -14.81 2.08 -0.43
C SER A 39 -15.11 2.33 -1.91
N GLU A 40 -15.98 3.31 -2.18
CA GLU A 40 -16.32 3.76 -3.53
C GLU A 40 -16.14 5.27 -3.66
N ASN A 41 -15.34 5.69 -4.66
CA ASN A 41 -15.19 7.08 -5.07
C ASN A 41 -14.69 7.13 -6.52
N PRO A 42 -15.57 6.80 -7.50
CA PRO A 42 -15.16 6.58 -8.89
C PRO A 42 -14.57 7.82 -9.58
N GLU A 43 -14.83 9.01 -9.06
CA GLU A 43 -14.24 10.25 -9.57
C GLU A 43 -12.74 10.37 -9.24
N GLN A 44 -12.28 9.69 -8.18
CA GLN A 44 -10.88 9.75 -7.72
C GLN A 44 -10.11 8.46 -8.00
N TYR A 45 -10.74 7.30 -7.85
CA TYR A 45 -10.10 6.02 -8.04
C TYR A 45 -11.08 4.90 -8.40
N ARG A 46 -10.58 3.94 -9.17
CA ARG A 46 -11.33 2.74 -9.56
C ARG A 46 -11.38 1.67 -8.47
N ASP A 47 -10.34 1.58 -7.64
CA ASP A 47 -10.24 0.62 -6.55
C ASP A 47 -9.55 1.29 -5.35
N ALA A 48 -10.21 1.28 -4.19
CA ALA A 48 -9.74 1.93 -2.98
C ALA A 48 -8.45 1.31 -2.41
N ALA A 49 -8.30 -0.02 -2.54
CA ALA A 49 -7.11 -0.72 -2.05
C ALA A 49 -5.88 -0.32 -2.87
N VAL A 50 -6.00 -0.33 -4.20
CA VAL A 50 -4.93 0.11 -5.11
C VAL A 50 -4.61 1.58 -4.87
N ALA A 51 -5.61 2.44 -4.72
CA ALA A 51 -5.40 3.86 -4.41
C ALA A 51 -4.62 4.04 -3.10
N GLY A 52 -4.98 3.31 -2.05
CA GLY A 52 -4.29 3.37 -0.77
C GLY A 52 -2.85 2.87 -0.82
N ILE A 53 -2.59 1.76 -1.53
CA ILE A 53 -1.23 1.26 -1.75
C ILE A 53 -0.38 2.31 -2.49
N ARG A 54 -0.92 2.92 -3.55
CA ARG A 54 -0.21 3.97 -4.31
C ARG A 54 0.11 5.20 -3.44
N HIS A 55 -0.83 5.60 -2.59
CA HIS A 55 -0.65 6.71 -1.65
C HIS A 55 0.49 6.41 -0.67
N LEU A 56 0.50 5.22 -0.06
CA LEU A 56 1.52 4.83 0.92
C LEU A 56 2.91 4.65 0.29
N LEU A 57 2.97 4.23 -0.98
CA LEU A 57 4.20 4.17 -1.76
C LEU A 57 4.67 5.54 -2.28
N GLY A 58 3.86 6.59 -2.15
CA GLY A 58 4.18 7.93 -2.65
C GLY A 58 4.21 8.04 -4.18
N LEU A 59 3.47 7.18 -4.88
CA LEU A 59 3.46 7.14 -6.35
C LEU A 59 2.64 8.29 -6.95
N LYS A 60 3.17 8.88 -8.03
CA LYS A 60 2.43 9.87 -8.83
C LYS A 60 1.39 9.20 -9.72
N ALA A 61 0.49 9.98 -10.31
CA ALA A 61 -0.45 9.48 -11.30
C ALA A 61 0.28 8.81 -12.48
N GLY A 62 -0.17 7.63 -12.89
CA GLY A 62 0.42 6.87 -13.99
C GLY A 62 1.67 6.04 -13.66
N GLU A 63 2.34 6.26 -12.51
CA GLU A 63 3.49 5.44 -12.13
C GLU A 63 3.04 4.02 -11.73
N PRO A 64 3.70 2.95 -12.21
CA PRO A 64 3.32 1.58 -11.85
C PRO A 64 3.77 1.23 -10.42
N ILE A 65 3.03 0.33 -9.77
CA ILE A 65 3.52 -0.38 -8.58
C ILE A 65 4.49 -1.46 -9.08
N ARG A 66 5.76 -1.40 -8.65
CA ARG A 66 6.78 -2.34 -9.12
C ARG A 66 6.91 -3.55 -8.17
N PRO A 67 7.07 -4.79 -8.67
CA PRO A 67 7.22 -5.98 -7.83
C PRO A 67 8.42 -5.94 -6.87
N GLU A 68 9.44 -5.16 -7.19
CA GLU A 68 10.62 -5.02 -6.32
C GLU A 68 10.31 -4.20 -5.06
N GLN A 69 9.22 -3.43 -5.06
CA GLN A 69 8.80 -2.59 -3.93
C GLN A 69 7.89 -3.35 -2.94
N VAL A 70 7.21 -4.40 -3.38
CA VAL A 70 6.14 -5.07 -2.63
C VAL A 70 6.44 -6.56 -2.49
N GLU A 71 6.17 -7.12 -1.32
CA GLU A 71 6.25 -8.56 -1.07
C GLU A 71 5.00 -9.27 -1.62
N CYS A 72 5.20 -10.42 -2.26
CA CYS A 72 4.13 -11.25 -2.83
C CYS A 72 3.66 -12.31 -1.84
#